data_AF-A0A958Q414-F1
#
_entry.id   AF-A0A958Q414-F1
#
_cell.length_a   1.000
_cell.length_b   1.000
_cell.length_c   1.000
_cell.angle_alpha   90.00
_cell.angle_beta   90.00
_cell.angle_gamma   90.00
#
_symmetry.space_group_name_H-M   'P 1'
#
loop_
_entity.id
_entity.type
_entity.pdbx_description
1 polymer ?
#
loop_
_entity_poly.entity_id
_entity_poly.type
_entity_poly.pdbx_seq_one_letter_code
_entity_poly.pdbx_strand_id
1 'polypeptide(L)'
;MLRLGQFLCIIMLMKRLNINITDDLEQDIKTVMSHYGISKKTEAVRRVFREMVGRLERESGSSGFSHLLGAALKASPNHTPRFKGEDDLWS
;
A
#
# COMPACT_ATOMS: atom_id res chain seq x y z
N MET A 1 -16.26 -4.66 5.61
CA MET A 1 -15.01 -5.09 4.96
C MET A 1 -14.23 -3.85 4.56
N LEU A 2 -13.21 -3.46 5.33
CA LEU A 2 -12.32 -2.35 4.98
C LEU A 2 -11.26 -2.85 4.00
N ARG A 3 -11.04 -2.13 2.89
CA ARG A 3 -9.99 -2.47 1.92
C ARG A 3 -8.61 -2.32 2.59
N LEU A 4 -7.65 -3.17 2.24
CA LEU A 4 -6.30 -3.22 2.81
C LEU A 4 -5.64 -1.82 2.94
N GLY A 5 -5.86 -0.96 1.94
CA GLY A 5 -5.37 0.43 1.94
C GLY A 5 -6.04 1.37 2.95
N GLN A 6 -7.32 1.18 3.27
CA GLN A 6 -8.00 1.92 4.34
C GLN A 6 -7.52 1.46 5.72
N PHE A 7 -7.20 0.17 5.89
CA PHE A 7 -6.64 -0.37 7.13
C PHE A 7 -5.25 0.21 7.41
N LEU A 8 -4.39 0.28 6.40
CA LEU A 8 -3.07 0.90 6.49
C LEU A 8 -3.14 2.40 6.82
N CYS A 9 -4.05 3.15 6.20
CA CYS A 9 -4.24 4.57 6.49
C CYS A 9 -4.68 4.82 7.93
N ILE A 10 -5.61 4.01 8.45
CA ILE A 10 -6.05 4.08 9.86
C ILE A 10 -4.88 3.73 10.81
N ILE A 11 -4.09 2.71 10.49
CA ILE A 11 -2.92 2.31 11.29
C ILE A 11 -1.85 3.42 11.35
N MET A 12 -1.61 4.14 10.25
CA MET A 12 -0.65 5.26 10.24
C MET A 12 -1.13 6.46 11.06
N LEU A 13 -2.45 6.71 11.09
CA LEU A 13 -3.04 7.85 11.82
C LEU A 13 -3.24 7.56 13.31
N MET A 14 -3.28 6.30 13.72
CA MET A 14 -3.44 5.92 15.13
C MET A 14 -2.11 5.90 15.88
N LYS A 15 -1.95 6.83 16.84
CA LYS A 15 -0.76 6.89 17.73
C LYS A 15 -0.58 5.66 18.62
N ARG A 16 -1.62 4.85 18.80
CA ARG A 16 -1.61 3.61 19.59
C ARG A 16 -2.30 2.51 18.79
N LEU A 17 -1.57 1.43 18.53
CA LEU A 17 -2.05 0.25 17.85
C LEU A 17 -2.24 -0.84 18.91
N ASN A 18 -3.47 -1.32 19.09
CA ASN A 18 -3.77 -2.43 19.97
C ASN A 18 -4.01 -3.66 19.10
N ILE A 19 -3.05 -4.60 19.09
CA ILE A 19 -3.11 -5.79 18.24
C ILE A 19 -3.32 -6.99 19.16
N ASN A 20 -4.25 -7.87 18.79
CA ASN A 20 -4.31 -9.18 19.41
C ASN A 20 -3.14 -10.03 18.90
N ILE A 21 -2.20 -10.38 19.77
CA ILE A 21 -1.03 -11.17 19.39
C ILE A 21 -1.37 -12.65 19.54
N THR A 22 -1.34 -13.39 18.43
CA THR A 22 -1.42 -14.86 18.45
C THR A 22 -0.05 -15.46 18.78
N ASP A 23 -0.02 -16.71 19.23
CA ASP A 23 1.24 -17.40 19.62
C ASP A 23 2.25 -17.44 18.46
N ASP A 24 1.78 -17.69 17.23
CA ASP A 24 2.59 -17.66 16.02
C ASP A 24 3.23 -16.28 15.79
N LEU A 25 2.44 -15.21 15.94
CA LEU A 25 2.92 -13.84 15.78
C LEU A 25 3.95 -13.48 16.86
N GLU A 26 3.79 -13.99 18.08
CA GLU A 26 4.77 -13.78 19.15
C GLU A 26 6.11 -14.45 18.83
N GLN A 27 6.09 -15.64 18.25
CA GLN A 27 7.29 -16.35 17.84
C GLN A 27 8.02 -15.61 16.71
N ASP A 28 7.29 -15.09 15.73
CA ASP A 28 7.85 -14.25 14.67
C ASP A 28 8.46 -12.96 15.21
N ILE A 29 7.80 -12.29 16.17
CA ILE A 29 8.34 -11.10 16.84
C ILE A 29 9.65 -11.43 17.55
N LYS A 30 9.75 -12.58 18.24
CA LYS A 30 11.00 -13.01 18.90
C LYS A 30 12.14 -13.23 17.89
N THR A 31 11.84 -13.83 16.73
CA THR A 31 12.81 -14.01 15.66
C THR A 31 13.33 -12.67 15.15
N VAL A 32 12.44 -11.69 14.93
CA VAL A 32 12.82 -10.33 14.53
C VAL A 32 13.66 -9.64 15.61
N MET A 33 13.27 -9.78 16.88
CA MET A 33 14.04 -9.23 18.00
C MET A 33 15.47 -9.77 18.03
N SER A 34 15.65 -11.08 17.87
CA SER A 34 16.96 -11.71 17.82
C SER A 34 17.77 -11.27 16.60
N HIS A 35 17.14 -11.23 15.42
CA HIS A 35 17.81 -10.90 14.16
C HIS A 35 18.32 -9.46 14.13
N TYR A 36 17.59 -8.51 14.73
CA TYR A 36 17.93 -7.09 14.72
C TYR A 36 18.48 -6.57 16.06
N GLY A 37 18.71 -7.43 17.05
CA GLY A 37 19.21 -7.04 18.37
C GLY A 37 18.27 -6.12 19.15
N ILE A 38 16.95 -6.25 18.95
CA ILE A 38 15.94 -5.37 19.55
C ILE A 38 15.46 -5.97 20.87
N SER A 39 15.58 -5.23 21.98
CA SER A 39 15.17 -5.68 23.31
C SER A 39 13.69 -5.46 23.62
N LYS A 40 13.00 -4.58 22.88
CA LYS A 40 11.59 -4.22 23.10
C LYS A 40 10.67 -4.76 22.00
N LYS A 41 9.66 -5.55 22.39
CA LYS A 41 8.63 -6.10 21.46
C LYS A 41 7.97 -5.01 20.60
N THR A 42 7.62 -3.87 21.20
CA THR A 42 6.99 -2.74 20.50
C THR A 42 7.87 -2.15 19.39
N GLU A 43 9.18 -2.18 19.58
CA GLU A 43 10.14 -1.67 18.62
C GLU A 43 10.36 -2.64 17.46
N ALA A 44 10.35 -3.95 17.74
CA ALA A 44 10.35 -4.98 16.71
C ALA A 44 9.10 -4.89 15.84
N VAL A 45 7.91 -4.76 16.45
CA VAL A 45 6.64 -4.58 15.71
C VAL A 45 6.70 -3.32 14.83
N ARG A 46 7.10 -2.17 15.38
CA ARG A 46 7.24 -0.92 14.61
C ARG A 46 8.21 -1.05 13.45
N ARG A 47 9.29 -1.84 13.61
CA ARG A 47 10.25 -2.08 12.54
C ARG A 47 9.63 -2.90 11.42
N VAL A 48 8.98 -4.02 11.74
CA VAL A 48 8.30 -4.87 10.76
C VAL A 48 7.25 -4.07 9.99
N PHE A 49 6.44 -3.27 10.69
CA PHE A 49 5.45 -2.40 10.04
C PHE A 49 6.10 -1.40 9.08
N ARG A 50 7.21 -0.74 9.46
CA ARG A 50 7.92 0.17 8.56
C ARG A 50 8.51 -0.54 7.35
N GLU A 51 9.06 -1.74 7.53
CA GLU A 51 9.60 -2.52 6.41
C GLU A 51 8.48 -2.98 5.47
N MET A 52 7.32 -3.39 6.00
CA MET A 52 6.14 -3.75 5.20
C MET A 52 5.58 -2.55 4.43
N VAL A 53 5.42 -1.40 5.08
CA VAL A 53 4.99 -0.17 4.40
C VAL A 53 5.99 0.23 3.33
N GLY A 54 7.29 0.22 3.64
CA GLY A 54 8.33 0.54 2.66
C GLY A 54 8.40 -0.44 1.50
N ARG A 55 8.09 -1.74 1.72
CA ARG A 55 7.96 -2.72 0.63
C ARG A 55 6.73 -2.44 -0.22
N LEU A 56 5.59 -2.18 0.42
CA LEU A 56 4.35 -1.83 -0.29
C LEU A 56 4.50 -0.55 -1.10
N GLU A 57 5.18 0.48 -0.58
CA GLU A 57 5.45 1.73 -1.32
C GLU A 57 6.35 1.50 -2.54
N ARG A 58 7.32 0.58 -2.44
CA ARG A 58 8.21 0.21 -3.56
C ARG A 58 7.52 -0.69 -4.58
N GLU A 59 6.69 -1.62 -4.13
CA GLU A 59 5.90 -2.53 -4.97
C GLU A 59 4.72 -1.81 -5.62
N SER A 60 4.15 -0.81 -4.96
CA SER A 60 3.26 0.18 -5.56
C SER A 60 4.07 1.16 -6.41
N GLY A 61 4.98 0.63 -7.25
CA GLY A 61 5.71 1.33 -8.30
C GLY A 61 4.74 2.14 -9.12
N SER A 62 4.49 3.34 -8.61
CA SER A 62 3.43 4.20 -9.02
C SER A 62 3.97 4.86 -10.27
N SER A 63 3.64 4.30 -11.42
CA SER A 63 3.23 5.17 -12.52
C SER A 63 2.04 5.95 -12.01
N GLY A 64 2.32 6.98 -11.20
CA GLY A 64 1.31 7.80 -10.58
C GLY A 64 0.37 8.30 -11.65
N PHE A 65 -0.86 8.63 -11.26
CA PHE A 65 -1.85 9.14 -12.20
C PHE A 65 -1.27 10.22 -13.14
N SER A 66 -0.37 11.07 -12.64
CA SER A 66 0.39 12.06 -13.43
C SER A 66 1.24 11.47 -14.55
N HIS A 67 1.88 10.32 -14.35
CA HIS A 67 2.67 9.61 -15.37
C HIS A 67 1.75 8.97 -16.42
N LEU A 68 0.64 8.38 -16.00
CA LEU A 68 -0.37 7.82 -16.92
C LEU A 68 -1.07 8.92 -17.73
N LEU A 69 -1.38 10.05 -17.10
CA LEU A 69 -1.92 11.24 -17.74
C LEU A 69 -0.94 11.81 -18.76
N GLY A 70 0.34 11.92 -18.39
CA GLY A 70 1.40 12.36 -19.29
C GLY A 70 1.57 11.44 -20.50
N ALA A 71 1.42 10.12 -20.32
CA ALA A 71 1.43 9.15 -21.41
C ALA A 71 0.19 9.27 -22.31
N ALA A 72 -1.00 9.44 -21.71
CA ALA A 72 -2.25 9.60 -22.45
C ALA A 72 -2.28 10.90 -23.29
N LEU A 73 -1.77 12.01 -22.75
CA LEU A 73 -1.67 13.29 -23.48
C LEU A 73 -0.67 13.25 -24.63
N LYS A 74 0.36 12.39 -24.53
CA LYS A 74 1.35 12.17 -25.60
C LYS A 74 0.90 11.14 -26.64
N ALA A 75 -0.16 10.40 -26.38
CA ALA A 75 -0.65 9.38 -27.31
C ALA A 75 -1.25 10.05 -28.55
N SER A 76 -1.03 9.44 -29.72
CA SER A 76 -1.64 9.89 -30.96
C SER A 76 -3.17 9.77 -30.88
N PRO A 77 -3.94 10.71 -31.44
CA PRO A 77 -5.39 10.60 -31.50
C PRO A 77 -5.81 9.25 -32.10
N ASN A 78 -6.76 8.57 -31.46
CA ASN A 78 -7.34 7.35 -32.01
C ASN A 78 -8.22 7.72 -33.22
N HIS A 79 -7.74 7.42 -34.43
CA HIS A 79 -8.45 7.70 -35.67
C HIS A 79 -9.70 6.83 -35.89
N THR A 80 -9.89 5.78 -35.08
CA THR A 80 -11.06 4.89 -35.11
C THR A 80 -11.61 4.71 -33.70
N PRO A 81 -12.22 5.76 -33.11
CA PRO A 81 -12.78 5.64 -31.77
C PRO A 81 -13.99 4.70 -31.79
N ARG A 82 -14.06 3.81 -30.80
CA ARG A 82 -15.17 2.87 -30.64
C ARG A 82 -16.49 3.60 -30.37
N PHE A 83 -16.41 4.70 -29.63
CA PHE A 83 -17.53 5.58 -29.32
C PHE A 83 -17.46 6.81 -30.21
N LYS A 84 -18.59 7.19 -30.81
CA LYS A 84 -18.65 8.32 -31.75
C LYS A 84 -18.69 9.69 -31.06
N GLY A 85 -18.98 9.72 -29.77
CA GLY A 85 -19.11 10.94 -28.98
C GLY A 85 -19.49 10.64 -27.54
N GLU A 86 -19.73 11.70 -26.77
CA GLU A 86 -20.09 11.61 -25.35
C GLU A 86 -21.44 10.91 -25.15
N ASP A 87 -22.45 11.22 -25.97
CA ASP A 87 -23.78 10.60 -25.85
C ASP A 87 -23.75 9.08 -26.05
N ASP A 88 -22.93 8.59 -26.98
CA ASP A 88 -22.71 7.15 -27.27
C ASP A 88 -21.88 6.44 -26.19
N LEU A 89 -21.13 7.20 -25.39
CA LEU A 89 -20.37 6.66 -24.26
C LEU A 89 -21.27 6.41 -23.03
N TRP A 90 -22.33 7.21 -22.86
CA TRP A 90 -23.18 7.20 -21.66
C TRP A 90 -24.60 6.64 -21.86
N SER A 91 -24.98 6.32 -23.10
CA SER A 91 -26.23 5.62 -23.44
C SER A 91 -26.22 4.16 -23.00
#